data_AF-A0A5C7QHU2-F1
#
_entry.id   AF-A0A5C7QHU2-F1
#
_cell.length_a   1.000
_cell.length_b   1.000
_cell.length_c   1.000
_cell.angle_alpha   90.00
_cell.angle_beta   90.00
_cell.angle_gamma   90.00
#
_symmetry.space_group_name_H-M   'P 1'
#
loop_
_entity.id
_entity.type
_entity.pdbx_description
1 polymer ?
#
loop_
_entity_poly.entity_id
_entity_poly.type
_entity_poly.pdbx_seq_one_letter_code
_entity_poly.pdbx_strand_id
1 'polypeptide(L)'
;MEPKRYREPVEVTFTFPPSAAQDVGYASVTVRELTPSMEARALARANNDGAMMMQEMVKECLVRGVRLDGSTLTASIADNSADQLMSELGPKGRTLVLAAYNKVNQPPKEDMDGFLKSASASVG
;
A
#
# COMPACT_ATOMS: atom_id res chain seq x y z
N MET A 1 27.28 6.04 21.30
CA MET A 1 26.48 6.31 20.10
C MET A 1 25.13 5.67 20.32
N GLU A 2 24.06 6.45 20.49
CA GLU A 2 22.72 5.88 20.50
C GLU A 2 22.37 5.40 19.08
N PRO A 3 21.81 4.18 18.91
CA PRO A 3 21.36 3.73 17.61
C PRO A 3 20.24 4.65 17.14
N LYS A 4 20.36 5.16 15.90
CA LYS A 4 19.29 5.92 15.25
C LYS A 4 18.01 5.07 15.26
N ARG A 5 17.05 5.42 16.11
CA ARG A 5 15.71 4.82 16.07
C ARG A 5 15.02 5.31 14.80
N TYR A 6 14.90 4.43 13.82
CA TYR A 6 14.06 4.66 12.66
C TYR A 6 12.59 4.67 13.11
N ARG A 7 11.77 5.53 12.51
CA ARG A 7 10.31 5.50 12.69
C ARG A 7 9.82 4.12 12.26
N GLU A 8 9.08 3.43 13.13
CA GLU A 8 8.47 2.15 12.76
C GLU A 8 7.40 2.39 11.68
N PRO A 9 7.36 1.59 10.60
CA PRO A 9 6.33 1.70 9.59
C PRO A 9 4.94 1.51 10.21
N VAL A 10 4.01 2.40 9.90
CA VAL A 10 2.64 2.28 10.37
C VAL A 10 1.93 1.22 9.54
N GLU A 11 1.34 0.22 10.21
CA GLU A 11 0.42 -0.74 9.59
C GLU A 11 -1.03 -0.31 9.85
N VAL A 12 -1.85 -0.35 8.80
CA VAL A 12 -3.27 0.03 8.86
C VAL A 12 -4.11 -1.10 8.29
N THR A 13 -5.11 -1.53 9.06
CA THR A 13 -6.05 -2.57 8.63
C THR A 13 -7.37 -1.95 8.18
N PHE A 14 -7.82 -2.36 7.00
CA PHE A 14 -9.06 -1.94 6.38
C PHE A 14 -10.02 -3.13 6.29
N THR A 15 -11.22 -2.97 6.82
CA THR A 15 -12.28 -3.99 6.75
C THR A 15 -13.13 -3.76 5.52
N PHE A 16 -13.37 -4.81 4.74
CA PHE A 16 -14.29 -4.73 3.60
C PHE A 16 -15.74 -4.61 4.11
N PRO A 17 -16.57 -3.73 3.53
CA PRO A 17 -18.00 -3.71 3.80
C PRO A 17 -18.62 -5.10 3.52
N PRO A 18 -19.67 -5.55 4.26
CA PRO A 18 -20.18 -6.91 4.15
C PRO A 18 -20.50 -7.38 2.71
N SER A 19 -21.08 -6.49 1.89
CA SER A 19 -21.38 -6.77 0.48
C SER A 19 -20.11 -6.94 -0.36
N ALA A 20 -19.07 -6.16 -0.10
CA ALA A 20 -17.78 -6.28 -0.79
C ALA A 20 -16.99 -7.49 -0.27
N ALA A 21 -17.06 -7.79 1.02
CA ALA A 21 -16.32 -8.88 1.66
C ALA A 21 -16.67 -10.25 1.05
N GLN A 22 -17.97 -10.47 0.77
CA GLN A 22 -18.45 -11.68 0.09
C GLN A 22 -17.95 -11.76 -1.36
N ASP A 23 -17.97 -10.64 -2.09
CA ASP A 23 -17.51 -10.57 -3.48
C ASP A 23 -15.99 -10.81 -3.62
N VAL A 24 -15.20 -10.35 -2.64
CA VAL A 24 -13.72 -10.42 -2.70
C VAL A 24 -13.13 -11.60 -1.93
N GLY A 25 -13.92 -12.29 -1.09
CA GLY A 25 -13.47 -13.44 -0.30
C GLY A 25 -12.62 -13.10 0.94
N TYR A 26 -12.48 -11.82 1.28
CA TYR A 26 -11.69 -11.33 2.42
C TYR A 26 -12.52 -10.45 3.34
N ALA A 27 -12.31 -10.60 4.65
CA ALA A 27 -12.90 -9.73 5.68
C ALA A 27 -12.10 -8.44 5.82
N SER A 28 -10.77 -8.50 5.73
CA SER A 28 -9.91 -7.32 5.84
C SER A 28 -8.57 -7.50 5.12
N VAL A 29 -7.89 -6.37 4.88
CA VAL A 29 -6.51 -6.28 4.42
C VAL A 29 -5.71 -5.35 5.33
N THR A 30 -4.47 -5.71 5.61
CA THR A 30 -3.50 -4.84 6.27
C THR A 30 -2.48 -4.36 5.25
N VAL A 31 -2.28 -3.04 5.18
CA VAL A 31 -1.23 -2.39 4.41
C VAL A 31 -0.30 -1.61 5.32
N ARG A 32 0.90 -1.27 4.86
CA ARG A 32 1.88 -0.48 5.60
C ARG A 32 2.35 0.75 4.83
N GLU A 33 2.89 1.72 5.57
CA GLU A 33 3.72 2.77 4.99
C GLU A 33 4.93 2.15 4.29
N LEU A 34 5.18 2.56 3.04
CA LEU A 34 6.38 2.17 2.30
C LEU A 34 7.60 2.91 2.85
N THR A 35 8.69 2.18 3.04
CA THR A 35 10.00 2.80 3.27
C THR A 35 10.64 3.19 1.92
N PRO A 36 11.59 4.14 1.89
CA PRO A 36 12.29 4.48 0.65
C PRO A 36 12.96 3.27 -0.04
N SER A 37 13.42 2.30 0.75
CA SER A 37 14.01 1.07 0.20
C SER A 37 12.98 0.17 -0.50
N MET A 38 11.75 0.16 -0.01
CA MET A 38 10.62 -0.58 -0.58
C MET A 38 10.19 0.06 -1.89
N GLU A 39 10.07 1.39 -1.90
CA GLU A 39 9.75 2.16 -3.11
C GLU A 39 10.79 1.94 -4.21
N ALA A 40 12.08 1.97 -3.88
CA ALA A 40 13.15 1.71 -4.83
C ALA A 40 13.06 0.30 -5.44
N ARG A 41 12.73 -0.72 -4.64
CA ARG A 41 12.54 -2.09 -5.14
C ARG A 41 11.31 -2.20 -6.05
N ALA A 42 10.20 -1.57 -5.68
CA ALA A 42 9.00 -1.53 -6.51
C ALA A 42 9.27 -0.84 -7.85
N LEU A 43 10.00 0.29 -7.84
CA LEU A 43 10.42 0.99 -9.05
C LEU A 43 11.33 0.11 -9.93
N ALA A 44 12.30 -0.58 -9.34
CA ALA A 44 13.18 -1.48 -10.07
C ALA A 44 12.41 -2.63 -10.75
N ARG A 45 11.42 -3.23 -10.06
CA ARG A 45 10.57 -4.28 -10.64
C ARG A 45 9.66 -3.75 -11.76
N ALA A 46 9.23 -2.50 -11.65
CA ALA A 46 8.40 -1.86 -12.67
C ALA A 46 9.16 -1.51 -13.97
N ASN A 47 10.50 -1.54 -13.96
CA ASN A 47 11.33 -1.31 -15.15
C ASN A 47 10.96 -0.03 -15.94
N ASN A 48 10.73 1.08 -15.23
CA ASN A 48 10.28 2.37 -15.78
C ASN A 48 8.91 2.37 -16.47
N ASP A 49 8.10 1.30 -16.36
CA ASP A 49 6.71 1.32 -16.77
C ASP A 49 5.86 1.96 -15.66
N GLY A 50 5.30 3.14 -15.94
CA GLY A 50 4.49 3.89 -14.98
C GLY A 50 3.19 3.18 -14.56
N ALA A 51 2.59 2.38 -15.45
CA ALA A 51 1.41 1.59 -15.11
C ALA A 51 1.78 0.43 -14.18
N MET A 52 2.96 -0.17 -14.37
CA MET A 52 3.47 -1.21 -13.48
C MET A 52 3.98 -0.67 -12.15
N MET A 53 4.53 0.54 -12.12
CA MET A 53 5.06 1.15 -10.90
C MET A 53 4.00 1.21 -9.80
N MET A 54 2.79 1.67 -10.11
CA MET A 54 1.71 1.73 -9.14
C MET A 54 1.31 0.34 -8.62
N GLN A 55 1.27 -0.66 -9.49
CA GLN A 55 0.94 -2.03 -9.09
C GLN A 55 2.02 -2.60 -8.16
N GLU A 56 3.29 -2.38 -8.47
CA GLU A 56 4.41 -2.83 -7.65
C GLU A 56 4.46 -2.14 -6.28
N MET A 57 4.14 -0.83 -6.21
CA MET A 57 4.03 -0.09 -4.95
C MET A 57 2.91 -0.63 -4.07
N VAL A 58 1.74 -0.89 -4.67
CA VAL A 58 0.58 -1.46 -3.95
C VAL A 58 0.91 -2.85 -3.44
N LYS A 59 1.59 -3.69 -4.22
CA LYS A 59 2.00 -5.03 -3.75
C LYS A 59 3.02 -4.94 -2.61
N GLU A 60 4.00 -4.04 -2.70
CA GLU A 60 5.04 -3.88 -1.68
C GLU A 60 4.48 -3.40 -0.33
N CYS A 61 3.34 -2.69 -0.34
CA CYS A 61 2.69 -2.20 0.87
C CYS A 61 1.76 -3.24 1.53
N LEU A 62 1.42 -4.34 0.87
CA LEU A 62 0.58 -5.38 1.47
C LEU A 62 1.33 -6.13 2.57
N VAL A 63 0.64 -6.37 3.70
CA VAL A 63 1.17 -7.12 4.84
C VAL A 63 0.42 -8.43 5.01
N ARG A 64 -0.92 -8.40 4.95
CA ARG A 64 -1.76 -9.61 5.03
C ARG A 64 -3.19 -9.35 4.59
N GLY A 65 -3.90 -10.43 4.26
CA GLY A 65 -5.36 -10.47 4.16
C GLY A 65 -5.94 -11.47 5.14
N VAL A 66 -7.08 -11.12 5.76
CA VAL A 66 -7.86 -12.04 6.60
C VAL A 66 -9.08 -12.50 5.81
N ARG A 67 -9.20 -13.81 5.59
CA ARG A 67 -10.32 -14.43 4.87
C ARG A 67 -11.59 -14.43 5.72
N LEU A 68 -12.72 -14.71 5.09
CA LEU A 68 -14.03 -14.75 5.77
C LEU A 68 -14.11 -15.85 6.85
N ASP A 69 -13.32 -16.91 6.72
CA ASP A 69 -13.21 -17.98 7.71
C ASP A 69 -12.22 -17.67 8.86
N GLY A 70 -11.61 -16.47 8.85
CA GLY A 70 -10.62 -16.04 9.83
C GLY A 70 -9.19 -16.49 9.55
N SER A 71 -8.96 -17.31 8.52
CA SER A 71 -7.60 -17.67 8.11
C SER A 71 -6.87 -16.45 7.54
N THR A 72 -5.55 -16.41 7.75
CA THR A 72 -4.71 -15.28 7.31
C THR A 72 -3.78 -15.69 6.19
N LEU A 73 -3.68 -14.86 5.16
CA LEU A 73 -2.63 -14.91 4.15
C LEU A 73 -1.67 -13.74 4.40
N THR A 74 -0.49 -14.02 4.94
CA THR A 74 0.60 -13.03 5.00
C THR A 74 1.08 -12.76 3.58
N ALA A 75 1.25 -11.48 3.24
CA ALA A 75 1.68 -11.03 1.93
C ALA A 75 3.17 -10.70 1.93
N SER A 76 3.87 -11.24 0.95
CA SER A 76 5.27 -11.00 0.68
C SER A 76 5.51 -11.09 -0.82
N ILE A 77 6.39 -10.22 -1.32
CA ILE A 77 6.87 -10.29 -2.70
C ILE A 77 7.81 -11.48 -2.89
N ALA A 78 8.55 -11.87 -1.84
CA ALA A 78 9.61 -12.87 -1.94
C ALA A 78 9.09 -14.29 -2.21
N ASP A 79 7.83 -14.56 -1.85
CA ASP A 79 7.18 -15.87 -2.01
C ASP A 79 5.94 -15.82 -2.91
N ASN A 80 5.71 -14.70 -3.61
CA ASN A 80 4.54 -14.42 -4.45
C ASN A 80 3.18 -14.41 -3.73
N SER A 81 3.13 -14.46 -2.40
CA SER A 81 1.85 -14.41 -1.66
C SER A 81 1.14 -13.06 -1.80
N ALA A 82 1.87 -11.97 -2.06
CA ALA A 82 1.27 -10.67 -2.39
C ALA A 82 0.53 -10.70 -3.74
N ASP A 83 1.09 -11.35 -4.75
CA ASP A 83 0.44 -11.54 -6.06
C ASP A 83 -0.75 -12.50 -5.94
N GLN A 84 -0.63 -13.57 -5.14
CA GLN A 84 -1.73 -14.46 -4.81
C GLN A 84 -2.91 -13.68 -4.18
N LEU A 85 -2.63 -12.88 -3.16
CA LEU A 85 -3.65 -12.07 -2.48
C LEU A 85 -4.34 -11.12 -3.47
N MET A 86 -3.56 -10.40 -4.29
CA MET A 86 -4.12 -9.49 -5.31
C MET A 86 -4.94 -10.21 -6.37
N SER A 87 -4.58 -11.46 -6.72
CA SER A 87 -5.34 -12.30 -7.63
C SER A 87 -6.67 -12.75 -7.02
N GLU A 88 -6.65 -13.26 -5.79
CA GLU A 88 -7.85 -13.74 -5.07
C GLU A 88 -8.88 -12.63 -4.84
N LEU A 89 -8.43 -11.40 -4.59
CA LEU A 89 -9.30 -10.23 -4.40
C LEU A 89 -10.11 -9.81 -5.66
N GLY A 90 -9.67 -10.22 -6.84
CA GLY A 90 -10.26 -9.81 -8.11
C GLY A 90 -10.21 -8.30 -8.37
N PRO A 91 -10.85 -7.80 -9.45
CA PRO A 91 -10.77 -6.39 -9.85
C PRO A 91 -11.32 -5.41 -8.79
N LYS A 92 -12.46 -5.72 -8.17
CA LYS A 92 -13.08 -4.85 -7.15
C LYS A 92 -12.21 -4.73 -5.91
N GLY A 93 -11.68 -5.86 -5.41
CA GLY A 93 -10.80 -5.87 -4.25
C GLY A 93 -9.48 -5.15 -4.52
N ARG A 94 -8.87 -5.34 -5.70
CA ARG A 94 -7.66 -4.60 -6.12
C ARG A 94 -7.87 -3.08 -6.12
N THR A 95 -9.02 -2.60 -6.58
CA THR A 95 -9.36 -1.16 -6.52
C THR A 95 -9.47 -0.65 -5.08
N LEU A 96 -10.04 -1.44 -4.17
CA LEU A 96 -10.12 -1.08 -2.75
C LEU A 96 -8.75 -1.08 -2.07
N VAL A 97 -7.88 -2.04 -2.41
CA VAL A 97 -6.50 -2.06 -1.93
C VAL A 97 -5.71 -0.86 -2.45
N LEU A 98 -5.90 -0.46 -3.71
CA LEU A 98 -5.29 0.77 -4.24
C LEU A 98 -5.78 2.01 -3.46
N ALA A 99 -7.05 2.07 -3.10
CA ALA A 99 -7.57 3.14 -2.25
C ALA A 99 -6.94 3.13 -0.84
N ALA A 100 -6.75 1.95 -0.25
CA ALA A 100 -6.06 1.78 1.03
C ALA A 100 -4.59 2.23 0.94
N TYR A 101 -3.88 1.84 -0.13
CA TYR A 101 -2.53 2.31 -0.41
C TYR A 101 -2.47 3.84 -0.44
N ASN A 102 -3.35 4.48 -1.21
CA ASN A 102 -3.40 5.94 -1.31
C ASN A 102 -3.69 6.59 0.04
N LYS A 103 -4.59 6.02 0.85
CA LYS A 103 -4.93 6.54 2.17
C LYS A 103 -3.74 6.53 3.14
N VAL A 104 -2.83 5.57 3.00
CA VAL A 104 -1.67 5.39 3.90
C VAL A 104 -0.41 6.06 3.36
N ASN A 105 -0.18 6.01 2.05
CA ASN A 105 1.09 6.38 1.43
C ASN A 105 1.04 7.71 0.67
N GLN A 106 -0.11 8.38 0.61
CA GLN A 106 -0.24 9.71 0.01
C GLN A 106 -0.76 10.69 1.07
N PRO A 107 -0.26 11.94 1.06
CA PRO A 107 -0.80 12.95 1.95
C PRO A 107 -2.25 13.29 1.54
N PRO A 108 -3.11 13.67 2.49
CA PRO A 108 -4.39 14.28 2.20
C PRO A 108 -4.24 15.48 1.26
N LYS A 109 -5.25 15.71 0.42
CA LYS A 109 -5.23 16.82 -0.55
C LYS A 109 -5.02 18.18 0.12
N GLU A 110 -5.64 18.41 1.27
CA GLU A 110 -5.49 19.65 2.04
C GLU A 110 -4.04 19.89 2.48
N ASP A 111 -3.37 18.85 3.00
CA ASP A 111 -1.97 18.91 3.42
C ASP A 111 -1.04 19.15 2.22
N MET A 112 -1.30 18.47 1.11
CA MET A 112 -0.56 18.68 -0.14
C MET A 112 -0.73 20.11 -0.66
N ASP A 113 -1.96 20.61 -0.72
CA ASP A 113 -2.27 21.97 -1.18
C ASP A 113 -1.63 23.01 -0.26
N GLY A 114 -1.64 22.78 1.06
CA GLY A 114 -0.97 23.62 2.05
C GLY A 114 0.55 23.65 1.86
N PHE A 115 1.17 22.49 1.66
CA PHE A 115 2.60 22.38 1.40
C PHE A 115 3.01 23.12 0.12
N LEU A 116 2.30 22.89 -0.99
CA LEU A 116 2.61 23.51 -2.27
C LEU A 116 2.42 25.04 -2.25
N LYS A 117 1.42 25.55 -1.52
CA LYS A 117 1.22 27.00 -1.32
C LYS A 117 2.33 27.67 -0.51
N SER A 118 3.05 26.92 0.32
CA SER A 118 4.14 27.45 1.16
C SER A 118 5.43 27.77 0.39
N ALA A 119 5.47 27.48 -0.92
CA ALA A 119 6.64 27.73 -1.75
C ALA A 119 7.05 29.21 -1.74
N SER A 120 8.32 29.48 -1.44
CA SER A 120 8.94 30.79 -1.60
C SER A 120 10.13 30.69 -2.55
N ALA A 121 10.31 31.70 -3.40
CA ALA A 121 11.40 31.77 -4.37
C ALA A 121 12.40 32.85 -3.95
N SER A 122 13.69 32.55 -4.05
CA SER A 122 14.78 33.52 -3.92
C SER A 122 15.57 33.52 -5.23
N VAL A 123 15.81 34.71 -5.78
CA VAL A 123 16.67 34.89 -6.96
C VAL A 123 18.05 35.28 -6.46
N GLY A 124 19.05 34.45 -6.76
CA GLY A 124 20.47 34.73 -6.57
C GLY A 124 21.12 35.19 -7.86
#